data_AF-A0A0Q4TQD0-F1
#
_entry.id   AF-A0A0Q4TQD0-F1
#
_cell.length_a   1.000
_cell.length_b   1.000
_cell.length_c   1.000
_cell.angle_alpha   90.00
_cell.angle_beta   90.00
_cell.angle_gamma   90.00
#
_symmetry.space_group_name_H-M   'P 1'
#
loop_
_entity.id
_entity.type
_entity.pdbx_description
1 polymer ?
#
loop_
_entity_poly.entity_id
_entity_poly.type
_entity_poly.pdbx_seq_one_letter_code
_entity_poly.pdbx_strand_id
1 'polypeptide(L)'
;MIAALILQASIAGPLPDDVWADMTYEPSLAYSSETVAFLRDEASSMADPRILRMTLRRHGKPTVITWADSRTCPGAAEAVRHLRSIPMPTPSLPSDPADLILDGVGYRVRFRAHYGSEIGFPVEVDSNAGTPLAEWVNRTRAMLKPCWTTTRPG
;
A
#
# COMPACT_ATOMS: atom_id res chain seq x y z
N MET A 1 -7.07 24.81 26.07
CA MET A 1 -7.19 24.32 24.69
C MET A 1 -6.78 22.86 24.70
N ILE A 2 -7.73 21.95 24.49
CA ILE A 2 -7.48 20.50 24.55
C ILE A 2 -6.84 20.11 23.21
N ALA A 3 -5.55 19.75 23.24
CA ALA A 3 -4.88 19.11 22.12
C ALA A 3 -5.44 17.69 21.97
N ALA A 4 -6.33 17.50 21.01
CA ALA A 4 -6.74 16.17 20.60
C ALA A 4 -5.60 15.56 19.77
N LEU A 5 -4.68 14.86 20.43
CA LEU A 5 -3.87 13.84 19.76
C LEU A 5 -4.83 12.77 19.27
N ILE A 6 -5.25 12.86 18.01
CA ILE A 6 -5.88 11.75 17.33
C ILE A 6 -4.76 10.75 17.08
N LEU A 7 -4.68 9.76 17.96
CA LEU A 7 -3.86 8.57 17.77
C LEU A 7 -4.37 7.87 16.51
N GLN A 8 -3.81 8.22 15.36
CA GLN A 8 -3.92 7.38 14.18
C GLN A 8 -3.21 6.10 14.55
N ALA A 9 -3.98 5.08 14.94
CA ALA A 9 -3.49 3.72 14.95
C ALA A 9 -3.28 3.34 13.48
N SER A 10 -2.18 3.81 12.90
CA SER A 10 -1.48 3.06 11.87
C SER A 10 -1.40 1.66 12.44
N ILE A 11 -1.95 0.69 11.72
CA ILE A 11 -1.77 -0.71 12.08
C ILE A 11 -0.30 -1.01 11.77
N ALA A 12 0.60 -0.53 12.62
CA ALA A 12 2.03 -0.79 12.64
C ALA A 12 2.29 -2.22 13.16
N GLY A 13 1.42 -3.15 12.76
CA GLY A 13 1.64 -4.58 12.91
C GLY A 13 2.54 -5.04 11.77
N PRO A 14 3.29 -6.14 11.97
CA PRO A 14 4.09 -6.73 10.91
C PRO A 14 3.24 -7.01 9.68
N LEU A 15 3.86 -6.93 8.49
CA LEU A 15 3.23 -7.36 7.25
C LEU A 15 2.75 -8.81 7.44
N PRO A 16 1.47 -9.14 7.19
CA PRO A 16 0.97 -10.50 7.35
C PRO A 16 1.77 -11.50 6.52
N ASP A 17 1.90 -12.75 6.98
CA ASP A 17 2.75 -13.75 6.31
C ASP A 17 2.27 -14.09 4.89
N ASP A 18 0.96 -14.05 4.66
CA ASP A 18 0.29 -14.23 3.36
C ASP A 18 0.45 -13.03 2.43
N VAL A 19 1.03 -11.92 2.89
CA VAL A 19 1.18 -10.69 2.12
C VAL A 19 2.66 -10.51 1.74
N TRP A 20 2.88 -10.33 0.44
CA TRP A 20 4.20 -9.98 -0.11
C TRP A 20 4.49 -8.49 0.02
N ALA A 21 3.50 -7.68 -0.32
CA ALA A 21 3.52 -6.23 -0.20
C ALA A 21 2.10 -5.70 0.02
N ASP A 22 1.95 -4.54 0.63
CA ASP A 22 0.72 -3.77 0.56
C ASP A 22 0.98 -2.29 0.35
N MET A 23 -0.02 -1.60 -0.19
CA MET A 23 -0.05 -0.14 -0.25
C MET A 23 -1.30 0.38 0.42
N THR A 24 -1.22 1.56 1.02
CA THR A 24 -2.35 2.22 1.66
C THR A 24 -2.48 3.65 1.16
N TYR A 25 -3.72 4.01 0.83
CA TYR A 25 -4.19 5.38 0.61
C TYR A 25 -5.14 5.76 1.75
N GLU A 26 -4.77 6.77 2.53
CA GLU A 26 -5.41 7.10 3.81
C GLU A 26 -5.80 8.59 3.89
N PRO A 27 -6.95 8.98 3.30
CA PRO A 27 -7.51 10.31 3.50
C PRO A 27 -8.05 10.43 4.92
N SER A 28 -7.16 10.82 5.83
CA SER A 28 -7.32 10.84 7.27
C SER A 28 -8.50 11.69 7.73
N LEU A 29 -8.70 12.85 7.08
CA LEU A 29 -9.80 13.75 7.39
C LEU A 29 -11.17 13.15 7.02
N ALA A 30 -11.21 12.19 6.10
CA ALA A 30 -12.42 11.45 5.74
C ALA A 30 -12.60 10.18 6.59
N TYR A 31 -11.71 9.91 7.55
CA TYR A 31 -11.69 8.70 8.37
C TYR A 31 -11.87 7.42 7.54
N SER A 32 -11.10 7.34 6.45
CA SER A 32 -11.12 6.19 5.57
C SER A 32 -9.73 5.76 5.15
N SER A 33 -9.58 4.47 4.90
CA SER A 33 -8.36 3.88 4.37
C SER A 33 -8.69 2.83 3.32
N GLU A 34 -7.90 2.82 2.27
CA GLU A 34 -7.92 1.82 1.21
C GLU A 34 -6.57 1.13 1.21
N THR A 35 -6.53 -0.15 1.60
CA THR A 35 -5.31 -0.96 1.59
C THR A 35 -5.41 -2.00 0.49
N VAL A 36 -4.43 -2.03 -0.41
CA VAL A 36 -4.28 -3.07 -1.43
C VAL A 36 -3.14 -3.97 -1.04
N ALA A 37 -3.44 -5.24 -0.74
CA ALA A 37 -2.46 -6.28 -0.44
C ALA A 37 -2.19 -7.13 -1.68
N PHE A 38 -0.92 -7.35 -1.98
CA PHE A 38 -0.40 -8.28 -2.98
C PHE A 38 -0.07 -9.58 -2.26
N LEU A 39 -0.90 -10.60 -2.47
CA LEU A 39 -0.79 -11.85 -1.74
C LEU A 39 0.33 -12.72 -2.30
N ARG A 40 1.02 -13.41 -1.40
CA ARG A 40 2.01 -14.43 -1.78
C ARG A 40 1.28 -15.61 -2.41
N ASP A 41 1.88 -16.22 -3.43
CA ASP A 41 1.40 -17.49 -3.95
C ASP A 41 1.78 -18.62 -2.96
N GLU A 42 0.79 -19.40 -2.55
CA GLU A 42 0.99 -20.54 -1.62
C GLU A 42 1.81 -21.66 -2.28
N ALA A 43 1.71 -21.83 -3.60
CA ALA A 43 2.41 -22.86 -4.35
C ALA A 43 3.89 -22.53 -4.58
N SER A 44 4.26 -21.25 -4.56
CA SER A 44 5.64 -20.82 -4.70
C SER A 44 5.86 -19.45 -4.05
N SER A 45 6.67 -19.44 -2.99
CA SER A 45 7.10 -18.20 -2.33
C SER A 45 7.95 -17.29 -3.20
N MET A 46 8.39 -17.77 -4.37
CA MET A 46 9.19 -17.04 -5.35
C MET A 46 8.38 -16.55 -6.56
N ALA A 47 7.10 -16.91 -6.67
CA ALA A 47 6.25 -16.45 -7.77
C ALA A 47 5.78 -15.01 -7.54
N ASP A 48 5.62 -14.27 -8.64
CA ASP A 48 5.00 -12.95 -8.60
C ASP A 48 3.57 -13.06 -8.03
N PRO A 49 3.10 -12.07 -7.25
CA PRO A 49 1.76 -12.07 -6.70
C PRO A 49 0.67 -12.27 -7.76
N ARG A 50 -0.17 -13.29 -7.53
CA ARG A 50 -1.31 -13.59 -8.40
C ARG A 50 -2.59 -12.90 -7.94
N ILE A 51 -2.86 -12.99 -6.64
CA ILE A 51 -4.11 -12.51 -6.04
C ILE A 51 -3.83 -11.19 -5.32
N LEU A 52 -4.68 -10.19 -5.58
CA LEU A 52 -4.66 -8.92 -4.89
C LEU A 52 -5.96 -8.77 -4.10
N ARG A 53 -5.86 -8.18 -2.91
CA ARG A 53 -6.99 -7.93 -2.00
C ARG A 53 -7.04 -6.45 -1.66
N MET A 54 -8.12 -5.77 -2.01
CA MET A 54 -8.41 -4.42 -1.51
C MET A 54 -9.30 -4.51 -0.27
N THR A 55 -8.89 -3.84 0.80
CA THR A 55 -9.68 -3.61 2.01
C THR A 55 -10.00 -2.12 2.12
N LEU A 56 -11.27 -1.76 1.99
CA LEU A 56 -11.75 -0.41 2.17
C LEU A 56 -12.43 -0.28 3.53
N ARG A 57 -11.87 0.55 4.39
CA ARG A 57 -12.44 0.91 5.70
C ARG A 57 -12.92 2.35 5.66
N ARG A 58 -14.13 2.60 6.17
CA ARG A 58 -14.70 3.94 6.34
C ARG A 58 -15.39 3.99 7.69
N HIS A 59 -15.20 5.08 8.43
CA HIS A 59 -15.84 5.24 9.72
C HIS A 59 -17.37 5.10 9.63
N GLY A 60 -17.96 4.33 10.55
CA GLY A 60 -19.39 4.06 10.59
C GLY A 60 -19.93 3.21 9.44
N LYS A 61 -19.08 2.56 8.64
CA LYS A 61 -19.50 1.68 7.54
C LYS A 61 -18.87 0.28 7.69
N PRO A 62 -19.55 -0.78 7.19
CA PRO A 62 -18.94 -2.10 7.08
C PRO A 62 -17.66 -2.04 6.25
N THR A 63 -16.66 -2.84 6.63
CA THR A 63 -15.44 -3.03 5.82
C THR A 63 -15.81 -3.72 4.51
N VAL A 64 -15.36 -3.18 3.40
CA VAL A 64 -15.56 -3.76 2.06
C VAL A 64 -14.27 -4.43 1.63
N ILE A 65 -14.37 -5.68 1.16
CA ILE A 65 -13.24 -6.45 0.61
C ILE A 65 -13.54 -6.79 -0.84
N THR A 66 -12.59 -6.50 -1.73
CA THR A 66 -12.66 -6.89 -3.14
C THR A 66 -11.33 -7.50 -3.57
N TRP A 67 -11.36 -8.19 -4.70
CA TRP A 67 -10.27 -9.04 -5.17
C TRP A 67 -9.94 -8.77 -6.62
N ALA A 68 -8.70 -9.04 -7.02
CA ALA A 68 -8.28 -9.07 -8.41
C ALA A 68 -7.32 -10.24 -8.64
N ASP A 69 -7.25 -10.71 -9.89
CA ASP A 69 -6.34 -11.76 -10.35
C ASP A 69 -5.47 -11.19 -11.49
N SER A 70 -4.14 -11.23 -11.31
CA SER A 70 -3.19 -10.75 -12.32
C SER A 70 -3.17 -11.60 -13.59
N ARG A 71 -3.69 -12.83 -13.57
CA ARG A 71 -3.79 -13.67 -14.78
C ARG A 71 -4.92 -13.24 -15.71
N THR A 72 -6.00 -12.70 -15.16
CA THR A 72 -7.22 -12.38 -15.91
C THR A 72 -7.46 -10.89 -16.07
N CYS A 73 -6.83 -10.04 -15.25
CA CYS A 73 -6.87 -8.59 -15.40
C CYS A 73 -5.49 -8.01 -15.78
N PRO A 74 -5.33 -7.42 -16.98
CA PRO A 74 -4.08 -6.77 -17.38
C PRO A 74 -3.62 -5.66 -16.43
N GLY A 75 -4.54 -4.88 -15.86
CA GLY A 75 -4.22 -3.84 -14.89
C GLY A 75 -3.64 -4.38 -13.58
N ALA A 76 -4.09 -5.56 -13.14
CA ALA A 76 -3.50 -6.24 -11.99
C ALA A 76 -2.11 -6.81 -12.30
N ALA A 77 -1.91 -7.38 -13.49
CA ALA A 77 -0.58 -7.80 -13.94
C ALA A 77 0.41 -6.61 -14.01
N GLU A 78 -0.06 -5.45 -14.45
CA GLU A 78 0.74 -4.23 -14.48
C GLU A 78 1.06 -3.72 -13.07
N ALA A 79 0.10 -3.68 -12.16
CA ALA A 79 0.31 -3.30 -10.77
C ALA A 79 1.38 -4.19 -10.08
N VAL A 80 1.35 -5.50 -10.33
CA VAL A 80 2.36 -6.44 -9.83
C VAL A 80 3.76 -6.11 -10.35
N ARG A 81 3.90 -5.82 -11.65
CA ARG A 81 5.18 -5.36 -12.22
C ARG A 81 5.61 -4.02 -11.64
N HIS A 82 4.66 -3.12 -11.35
CA HIS A 82 4.92 -1.79 -10.81
C HIS A 82 5.53 -1.79 -9.41
N LEU A 83 5.40 -2.89 -8.64
CA LEU A 83 6.10 -3.10 -7.36
C LEU A 83 7.62 -2.96 -7.49
N ARG A 84 8.21 -3.32 -8.64
CA ARG A 84 9.66 -3.20 -8.87
C ARG A 84 10.15 -1.76 -9.00
N SER A 85 9.21 -0.80 -9.09
CA SER A 85 9.48 0.63 -9.25
C SER A 85 8.97 1.46 -8.08
N ILE A 86 8.81 0.85 -6.90
CA ILE A 86 8.52 1.60 -5.67
C ILE A 86 9.65 2.62 -5.44
N PRO A 87 9.34 3.93 -5.35
CA PRO A 87 10.34 4.94 -5.10
C PRO A 87 10.87 4.85 -3.66
N MET A 88 12.19 4.77 -3.51
CA MET A 88 12.84 4.76 -2.21
C MET A 88 13.20 6.18 -1.75
N PRO A 89 13.01 6.51 -0.46
CA PRO A 89 13.40 7.80 0.06
C PRO A 89 14.93 7.93 0.12
N THR A 90 15.42 9.16 0.03
CA THR A 90 16.80 9.51 0.36
C THR A 90 16.87 10.06 1.79
N PRO A 91 17.98 9.85 2.52
CA PRO A 91 18.16 10.49 3.82
C PRO A 91 18.08 12.02 3.70
N SER A 92 17.44 12.68 4.67
CA SER A 92 17.43 14.13 4.83
C SER A 92 18.38 14.56 5.94
N LEU A 93 18.99 15.74 5.81
CA LEU A 93 19.75 16.39 6.86
C LEU A 93 18.86 17.38 7.64
N PRO A 94 19.16 17.66 8.92
CA PRO A 94 18.38 18.63 9.71
C PRO A 94 18.33 20.04 9.11
N SER A 95 19.30 20.40 8.28
CA SER A 95 19.36 21.68 7.58
C SER A 95 18.46 21.76 6.34
N ASP A 96 17.92 20.63 5.90
CA ASP A 96 17.11 20.60 4.68
C ASP A 96 15.77 21.28 4.92
N PRO A 97 15.30 22.14 4.00
CA PRO A 97 13.99 22.75 4.12
C PRO A 97 12.91 21.68 4.11
N ALA A 98 11.99 21.75 5.07
CA ALA A 98 10.84 20.86 5.16
C ALA A 98 9.56 21.63 4.84
N ASP A 99 8.92 21.28 3.72
CA ASP A 99 7.58 21.77 3.41
C ASP A 99 6.55 20.95 4.19
N LEU A 100 5.70 21.64 4.95
CA LEU A 100 4.58 21.01 5.66
C LEU A 100 3.36 20.93 4.73
N ILE A 101 3.03 19.73 4.27
CA ILE A 101 1.83 19.48 3.46
C ILE A 101 0.69 19.00 4.36
N LEU A 102 -0.41 19.76 4.40
CA LEU A 102 -1.59 19.51 5.24
C LEU A 102 -2.84 19.24 4.38
N ASP A 103 -2.76 18.32 3.42
CA ASP A 103 -3.91 17.90 2.63
C ASP A 103 -4.77 16.82 3.34
N GLY A 104 -4.21 16.20 4.38
CA GLY A 104 -4.84 15.15 5.17
C GLY A 104 -4.81 13.77 4.51
N VAL A 105 -3.92 13.50 3.55
CA VAL A 105 -3.83 12.19 2.88
C VAL A 105 -2.48 11.53 3.10
N GLY A 106 -2.48 10.41 3.83
CA GLY A 106 -1.31 9.55 4.00
C GLY A 106 -1.17 8.54 2.87
N TYR A 107 0.06 8.31 2.43
CA TYR A 107 0.42 7.28 1.45
C TYR A 107 1.49 6.38 2.04
N ARG A 108 1.25 5.06 2.03
CA ARG A 108 2.16 4.07 2.61
C ARG A 108 2.35 2.89 1.67
N VAL A 109 3.55 2.32 1.68
CA VAL A 109 3.81 1.01 1.08
C VAL A 109 4.66 0.18 2.03
N ARG A 110 4.32 -1.12 2.15
CA ARG A 110 5.08 -2.10 2.91
C ARG A 110 5.41 -3.26 2.01
N PHE A 111 6.64 -3.76 2.04
CA PHE A 111 7.05 -4.85 1.16
C PHE A 111 8.23 -5.63 1.74
N ARG A 112 8.32 -6.92 1.39
CA ARG A 112 9.50 -7.72 1.69
C ARG A 112 10.64 -7.31 0.75
N ALA A 113 11.78 -6.97 1.32
CA ALA A 113 12.96 -6.53 0.60
C ALA A 113 14.14 -7.50 0.82
N HIS A 114 15.13 -7.44 -0.06
CA HIS A 114 16.41 -8.11 0.13
C HIS A 114 17.50 -7.07 0.35
N TYR A 115 18.44 -7.35 1.23
CA TYR A 115 19.67 -6.57 1.38
C TYR A 115 20.86 -7.46 1.02
N GLY A 116 21.32 -7.36 -0.23
CA GLY A 116 22.25 -8.35 -0.79
C GLY A 116 21.59 -9.72 -0.97
N SER A 117 22.24 -10.79 -0.50
CA SER A 117 21.71 -12.16 -0.55
C SER A 117 20.73 -12.49 0.58
N GLU A 118 20.61 -11.62 1.59
CA GLU A 118 19.77 -11.86 2.75
C GLU A 118 18.34 -11.40 2.48
N ILE A 119 17.37 -12.25 2.80
CA ILE A 119 15.95 -11.84 2.87
C ILE A 119 15.83 -10.91 4.08
N GLY A 120 15.48 -9.66 3.82
CA GLY A 120 15.29 -8.64 4.84
C GLY A 120 13.92 -8.71 5.48
N PHE A 121 13.79 -8.03 6.62
CA PHE A 121 12.52 -7.69 7.23
C PHE A 121 11.69 -6.79 6.28
N PRO A 122 10.34 -6.75 6.43
CA PRO A 122 9.53 -5.84 5.66
C PRO A 122 10.01 -4.39 5.82
N VAL A 123 10.13 -3.69 4.70
CA VAL A 123 10.39 -2.25 4.65
C VAL A 123 9.04 -1.54 4.60
N GLU A 124 8.90 -0.46 5.36
CA GLU A 124 7.77 0.45 5.34
C GLU A 124 8.25 1.82 4.86
N VAL A 125 7.55 2.40 3.89
CA VAL A 125 7.80 3.75 3.39
C VAL A 125 6.49 4.51 3.46
N ASP A 126 6.50 5.63 4.16
CA ASP A 126 5.38 6.57 4.27
C ASP A 126 5.72 7.89 3.60
N SER A 127 4.71 8.56 3.09
CA SER A 127 4.82 9.86 2.47
C SER A 127 3.49 10.60 2.48
N ASN A 128 3.52 11.82 1.95
CA ASN A 128 2.37 12.70 1.82
C ASN A 128 2.15 13.06 0.34
N ALA A 129 1.13 13.85 0.03
CA ALA A 129 0.86 14.31 -1.33
C ALA A 129 2.04 15.08 -1.94
N GLY A 130 2.09 15.09 -3.27
CA GLY A 130 3.17 15.72 -4.04
C GLY A 130 4.47 14.92 -4.09
N THR A 131 4.54 13.77 -3.41
CA THR A 131 5.73 12.92 -3.42
C THR A 131 5.68 11.84 -4.53
N PRO A 132 6.85 11.30 -4.93
CA PRO A 132 6.89 10.17 -5.85
C PRO A 132 6.11 8.94 -5.37
N LEU A 133 6.09 8.67 -4.06
CA LEU A 133 5.34 7.55 -3.50
C LEU A 133 3.82 7.78 -3.62
N ALA A 134 3.33 9.00 -3.38
CA ALA A 134 1.93 9.34 -3.62
C ALA A 134 1.52 9.12 -5.09
N GLU A 135 2.39 9.52 -6.03
CA GLU A 135 2.17 9.30 -7.46
C GLU A 135 2.14 7.79 -7.81
N TRP A 136 3.06 7.01 -7.25
CA TRP A 136 3.12 5.55 -7.42
C TRP A 136 1.86 4.86 -6.88
N VAL A 137 1.39 5.22 -5.68
CA VAL A 137 0.16 4.67 -5.10
C VAL A 137 -1.05 5.02 -5.97
N ASN A 138 -1.17 6.28 -6.38
CA ASN A 138 -2.30 6.72 -7.21
C ASN A 138 -2.31 6.05 -8.60
N ARG A 139 -1.15 5.87 -9.23
CA ARG A 139 -1.03 5.09 -10.47
C ARG A 139 -1.47 3.65 -10.29
N THR A 140 -0.99 2.99 -9.24
CA THR A 140 -1.36 1.61 -8.91
C THR A 140 -2.86 1.46 -8.71
N ARG A 141 -3.48 2.39 -7.97
CA ARG A 141 -4.95 2.41 -7.77
C ARG A 141 -5.70 2.58 -9.09
N ALA A 142 -5.21 3.44 -9.98
CA ALA A 142 -5.82 3.65 -11.30
C ALA A 142 -5.74 2.39 -12.17
N MET A 143 -4.59 1.70 -12.19
CA MET A 143 -4.41 0.41 -12.91
C MET A 143 -5.38 -0.66 -12.41
N LEU A 144 -5.65 -0.69 -11.11
CA LEU A 144 -6.47 -1.72 -10.47
C LEU A 144 -7.97 -1.45 -10.48
N LYS A 145 -8.38 -0.19 -10.69
CA LYS A 145 -9.79 0.23 -10.72
C LYS A 145 -10.72 -0.69 -11.55
N PRO A 146 -10.36 -1.14 -12.78
CA PRO A 146 -11.23 -2.02 -13.57
C PRO A 146 -11.19 -3.50 -13.13
N CYS A 147 -10.28 -3.90 -12.25
CA CYS A 147 -10.04 -5.31 -11.92
C CYS A 147 -10.85 -5.84 -10.75
N TRP A 148 -11.44 -4.96 -9.93
CA TRP A 148 -12.00 -5.37 -8.64
C TRP A 148 -13.31 -6.16 -8.77
N THR A 149 -13.34 -7.34 -8.15
CA THR A 149 -14.52 -8.21 -8.04
C THR A 149 -14.84 -8.52 -6.58
N THR A 150 -16.10 -8.86 -6.29
CA THR A 150 -16.52 -9.28 -4.94
C THR A 150 -16.14 -10.73 -4.63
N THR A 151 -15.90 -11.54 -5.66
CA THR A 151 -15.53 -12.96 -5.52
C THR A 151 -14.01 -13.10 -5.50
N ARG A 152 -13.48 -13.84 -4.53
CA ARG A 152 -12.06 -14.21 -4.48
C ARG A 152 -11.74 -15.16 -5.64
N PRO A 153 -10.73 -14.87 -6.47
CA PRO A 153 -10.30 -15.81 -7.50
C PRO A 153 -9.73 -17.07 -6.86
N GLY A 154 -10.07 -18.22 -7.43
CA GLY A 154 -9.38 -19.50 -7.15
C GLY A 154 -8.05 -19.56 -7.87
#